data_AF-A0A6N6RYQ4-F1
#
_entry.id   AF-A0A6N6RYQ4-F1
#
_cell.length_a   1.000
_cell.length_b   1.000
_cell.length_c   1.000
_cell.angle_alpha   90.00
_cell.angle_beta   90.00
_cell.angle_gamma   90.00
#
_symmetry.space_group_name_H-M   'P 1'
#
loop_
_entity.id
_entity.type
_entity.pdbx_description
1 polymer ?
#
loop_
_entity_poly.entity_id
_entity_poly.type
_entity_poly.pdbx_seq_one_letter_code
_entity_poly.pdbx_strand_id
1 'polypeptide(L)'
;MKTSLIITTYNNPLALEKVTDGIRNQTRPPDEVLIADDGSGENTTAVISRFSSAASMPVVHVWQENRGFRAAKIRNEAIKRSTGEYLILLDGDCIVNRHFVADHLRL
;
A
#
# COMPACT_ATOMS: atom_id res chain seq x y z
N MET A 1 -6.48 -18.23 -1.22
CA MET A 1 -6.98 -17.01 -1.86
C MET A 1 -5.84 -16.02 -1.93
N LYS A 2 -5.55 -15.49 -3.13
CA LYS A 2 -4.47 -14.51 -3.30
C LYS A 2 -4.92 -13.14 -2.78
N THR A 3 -4.05 -12.44 -2.06
CA THR A 3 -4.35 -11.19 -1.33
C THR A 3 -3.56 -10.00 -1.86
N SER A 4 -4.27 -8.90 -2.11
CA SER A 4 -3.68 -7.62 -2.47
C SER A 4 -3.94 -6.60 -1.38
N LEU A 5 -2.87 -6.02 -0.82
CA LEU A 5 -2.97 -4.89 0.09
C LEU A 5 -2.81 -3.59 -0.70
N ILE A 6 -3.82 -2.73 -0.65
CA ILE A 6 -3.82 -1.44 -1.34
C ILE A 6 -3.70 -0.32 -0.30
N ILE A 7 -2.62 0.45 -0.37
CA ILE A 7 -2.32 1.55 0.54
C ILE A 7 -2.55 2.87 -0.18
N THR A 8 -3.48 3.70 0.29
CA THR A 8 -3.78 5.01 -0.33
C THR A 8 -2.98 6.11 0.37
N THR A 9 -2.16 6.87 -0.35
CA THR A 9 -1.27 7.88 0.25
C THR A 9 -1.25 9.18 -0.55
N TYR A 10 -0.92 10.27 0.15
CA TYR A 10 -0.67 11.59 -0.44
C TYR A 10 0.24 12.42 0.47
N ASN A 11 1.43 12.79 -0.03
CA ASN A 11 2.38 13.75 0.55
C ASN A 11 2.66 13.59 2.06
N ASN A 12 2.67 12.36 2.58
CA ASN A 12 3.05 12.05 3.96
C ASN A 12 4.09 10.91 4.04
N PRO A 13 5.35 11.16 3.65
CA PRO A 13 6.39 10.14 3.61
C PRO A 13 6.71 9.55 4.99
N LEU A 14 6.62 10.34 6.06
CA LEU A 14 6.90 9.88 7.42
C LEU A 14 5.87 8.86 7.90
N ALA A 15 4.58 9.13 7.68
CA ALA A 15 3.53 8.18 8.02
C ALA A 15 3.64 6.92 7.16
N LEU A 16 3.86 7.08 5.84
CA LEU A 16 4.01 5.95 4.92
C LEU A 16 5.17 5.04 5.32
N GLU A 17 6.30 5.59 5.75
CA GLU A 17 7.44 4.80 6.24
C GLU A 17 7.03 3.90 7.42
N LYS A 18 6.30 4.44 8.39
CA LYS A 18 5.77 3.64 9.52
C LYS A 18 4.75 2.60 9.11
N VAL A 19 3.89 2.91 8.14
CA VAL A 19 2.95 1.93 7.59
C VAL A 19 3.72 0.80 6.93
N THR A 20 4.71 1.09 6.08
CA THR A 20 5.52 0.07 5.41
C THR A 20 6.32 -0.79 6.39
N ASP A 21 6.81 -0.22 7.50
CA ASP A 21 7.41 -0.99 8.59
C ASP A 21 6.42 -1.97 9.24
N GLY A 22 5.17 -1.55 9.45
CA GLY A 22 4.09 -2.43 9.92
C GLY A 22 3.79 -3.58 8.95
N ILE A 23 3.85 -3.32 7.64
CA ILE A 23 3.65 -4.35 6.60
C ILE A 23 4.81 -5.34 6.57
N ARG A 24 6.06 -4.89 6.71
CA ARG A 24 7.23 -5.77 6.75
C ARG A 24 7.23 -6.72 7.95
N ASN A 25 6.54 -6.34 9.03
CA ASN A 25 6.46 -7.12 10.26
C ASN A 25 5.23 -8.07 10.33
N GLN A 26 4.48 -8.23 9.24
CA GLN A 26 3.35 -9.16 9.22
C GLN A 26 3.79 -10.62 9.40
N THR A 27 3.06 -11.39 10.21
CA THR A 27 3.28 -12.84 10.32
C THR A 27 2.85 -13.59 9.06
N ARG A 28 1.91 -13.02 8.32
CA ARG A 28 1.53 -13.41 6.97
C ARG A 28 1.62 -12.14 6.11
N PRO A 29 2.66 -11.95 5.29
CA PRO A 29 2.73 -10.81 4.37
C PRO A 29 1.66 -10.93 3.27
N PRO A 30 1.07 -9.86 2.74
CA PRO A 30 0.18 -9.97 1.57
C PRO A 30 0.93 -10.54 0.36
N ASP A 31 0.21 -11.08 -0.63
CA ASP A 31 0.84 -11.63 -1.84
C ASP A 31 1.36 -10.54 -2.77
N GLU A 32 0.80 -9.33 -2.69
CA GLU A 32 1.31 -8.11 -3.30
C GLU A 32 0.86 -6.87 -2.52
N VAL A 33 1.60 -5.77 -2.70
CA VAL A 33 1.24 -4.45 -2.19
C VAL A 33 1.12 -3.47 -3.34
N LEU A 34 0.04 -2.70 -3.37
CA LEU A 34 -0.14 -1.59 -4.30
C LEU A 34 -0.18 -0.28 -3.50
N ILE A 35 0.73 0.64 -3.79
CA ILE A 35 0.72 1.98 -3.20
C ILE A 35 0.04 2.93 -4.18
N ALA A 36 -1.21 3.27 -3.86
CA ALA A 36 -2.08 4.20 -4.59
C ALA A 36 -1.76 5.64 -4.17
N ASP A 37 -0.90 6.30 -4.94
CA ASP A 37 -0.33 7.61 -4.64
C ASP A 37 -1.00 8.73 -5.45
N ASP A 38 -1.73 9.62 -4.77
CA ASP A 38 -2.51 10.71 -5.38
C ASP A 38 -1.66 11.94 -5.78
N GLY A 39 -0.49 11.70 -6.35
CA GLY A 39 0.38 12.77 -6.86
C GLY A 39 1.34 13.32 -5.84
N SER A 40 1.92 12.45 -5.01
CA SER A 40 3.02 12.84 -4.12
C SER A 40 4.30 13.18 -4.88
N GLY A 41 5.17 13.94 -4.21
CA GLY A 41 6.51 14.28 -4.69
C GLY A 41 7.59 13.23 -4.37
N GLU A 42 8.83 13.58 -4.68
CA GLU A 42 10.00 12.69 -4.64
C GLU A 42 10.26 12.03 -3.28
N ASN A 43 9.98 12.72 -2.17
CA ASN A 43 10.16 12.17 -0.83
C ASN A 43 9.30 10.93 -0.58
N THR A 44 8.04 10.95 -1.03
CA THR A 44 7.15 9.78 -0.93
C THR A 44 7.61 8.68 -1.87
N THR A 45 7.96 9.01 -3.11
CA THR A 45 8.52 8.06 -4.08
C THR A 45 9.78 7.36 -3.55
N ALA A 46 10.65 8.09 -2.84
CA ALA A 46 11.84 7.52 -2.22
C ALA A 46 11.50 6.51 -1.12
N VAL A 47 10.49 6.76 -0.29
CA VAL A 47 9.99 5.79 0.71
C VAL A 47 9.47 4.53 0.01
N ILE A 48 8.66 4.70 -1.03
CA ILE A 48 8.09 3.59 -1.81
C ILE A 48 9.19 2.75 -2.45
N SER A 49 10.21 3.38 -3.04
CA SER A 49 11.35 2.70 -3.67
C SER A 49 12.17 1.88 -2.66
N ARG A 50 12.46 2.46 -1.48
CA ARG A 50 13.14 1.73 -0.39
C ARG A 50 12.32 0.54 0.09
N PHE A 51 11.01 0.73 0.31
CA PHE A 51 10.12 -0.34 0.71
C PHE A 51 10.08 -1.45 -0.36
N SER A 52 9.91 -1.09 -1.63
CA SER A 52 9.87 -2.04 -2.75
C SER A 52 11.15 -2.87 -2.87
N SER A 53 12.31 -2.27 -2.60
CA SER A 53 13.61 -2.96 -2.69
C SER A 53 13.87 -3.90 -1.51
N ALA A 54 13.23 -3.67 -0.36
CA ALA A 54 13.38 -4.46 0.86
C ALA A 54 12.20 -5.42 1.13
N ALA A 55 11.16 -5.36 0.31
CA ALA A 55 9.94 -6.14 0.44
C ALA A 55 10.16 -7.60 0.01
N SER A 56 9.54 -8.54 0.74
CA SER A 56 9.53 -9.97 0.37
C SER A 56 8.42 -10.32 -0.63
N MET A 57 7.68 -9.33 -1.10
CA MET A 57 6.55 -9.45 -2.02
C MET A 57 6.63 -8.33 -3.09
N PRO A 58 5.96 -8.49 -4.24
CA PRO A 58 5.85 -7.42 -5.23
C PRO A 58 5.20 -6.16 -4.63
N VAL A 59 5.82 -5.01 -4.90
CA VAL A 59 5.28 -3.69 -4.57
C VAL A 59 5.09 -2.91 -5.86
N VAL A 60 3.87 -2.43 -6.10
CA VAL A 60 3.51 -1.67 -7.30
C VAL A 60 3.17 -0.24 -6.89
N HIS A 61 3.92 0.73 -7.39
CA HIS A 61 3.59 2.14 -7.25
C HIS A 61 2.57 2.55 -8.33
N VAL A 62 1.35 2.83 -7.90
CA VAL A 62 0.29 3.36 -8.77
C VAL A 62 0.18 4.84 -8.50
N TRP A 63 0.75 5.64 -9.40
CA TRP A 63 0.81 7.10 -9.25
C TRP A 63 -0.10 7.79 -10.27
N GLN A 64 -0.70 8.91 -9.87
CA GLN A 64 -1.34 9.84 -10.79
C GLN A 64 -0.89 11.27 -10.50
N GLU A 65 -0.96 12.14 -11.50
CA GLU A 65 -0.67 13.57 -11.32
C GLU A 65 -1.57 14.18 -10.23
N ASN A 66 -1.06 15.11 -9.42
CA ASN A 66 -1.88 15.82 -8.46
C ASN A 66 -2.81 16.82 -9.17
N ARG A 67 -4.14 16.65 -9.03
CA ARG A 67 -5.15 17.63 -9.49
C ARG A 67 -6.22 17.84 -8.43
N GLY A 68 -5.78 18.00 -7.18
CA GLY A 68 -6.64 18.06 -6.01
C GLY A 68 -7.00 16.69 -5.46
N PHE A 69 -7.89 16.66 -4.46
CA PHE A 69 -8.24 15.46 -3.69
C PHE A 69 -8.97 14.42 -4.55
N ARG A 70 -8.26 13.36 -4.95
CA ARG A 70 -8.75 12.29 -5.83
C ARG A 70 -8.33 10.90 -5.33
N ALA A 71 -8.29 10.72 -4.02
CA ALA A 71 -7.99 9.45 -3.35
C ALA A 71 -8.83 8.27 -3.88
N ALA A 72 -10.13 8.49 -4.13
CA ALA A 72 -11.01 7.46 -4.68
C ALA A 72 -10.59 7.04 -6.10
N LYS A 73 -10.16 7.99 -6.94
CA LYS A 73 -9.70 7.70 -8.30
C LYS A 73 -8.44 6.84 -8.27
N ILE A 74 -7.43 7.24 -7.49
CA ILE A 74 -6.16 6.50 -7.46
C ILE A 74 -6.33 5.12 -6.82
N ARG A 75 -7.20 4.99 -5.81
CA ARG A 75 -7.56 3.71 -5.22
C ARG A 75 -8.23 2.79 -6.23
N ASN A 76 -9.17 3.30 -7.03
CA ASN A 76 -9.82 2.53 -8.09
C ASN A 76 -8.82 2.06 -9.16
N GLU A 77 -7.85 2.91 -9.53
CA GLU A 77 -6.79 2.51 -10.46
C GLU A 77 -5.88 1.43 -9.88
N ALA A 78 -5.58 1.47 -8.57
CA ALA A 78 -4.87 0.39 -7.91
C ALA A 78 -5.70 -0.90 -7.86
N ILE A 79 -6.99 -0.83 -7.53
CA ILE A 79 -7.89 -2.00 -7.57
C ILE A 79 -7.86 -2.68 -8.95
N LYS A 80 -7.94 -1.90 -10.04
CA LYS A 80 -7.86 -2.45 -11.41
C LYS A 80 -6.54 -3.14 -11.74
N ARG A 81 -5.44 -2.73 -11.10
CA ARG A 81 -4.09 -3.30 -11.31
C ARG A 81 -3.78 -4.46 -10.36
N SER A 82 -4.57 -4.63 -9.32
CA SER A 82 -4.41 -5.72 -8.36
C SER A 82 -4.74 -7.07 -9.02
N THR A 83 -4.05 -8.10 -8.57
CA THR A 83 -4.09 -9.47 -9.08
C THR A 83 -4.58 -10.48 -8.03
N GLY A 84 -4.85 -10.03 -6.80
CA GLY A 84 -5.45 -10.82 -5.73
C GLY A 84 -6.96 -10.86 -5.84
N GLU A 85 -7.53 -11.96 -5.36
CA GLU A 85 -8.97 -12.20 -5.29
C GLU A 85 -9.59 -11.49 -4.09
N TYR A 86 -8.78 -11.24 -3.06
CA TYR A 86 -9.17 -10.56 -1.83
C TYR A 86 -8.38 -9.28 -1.65
N LEU A 87 -9.11 -8.16 -1.57
CA LEU A 87 -8.53 -6.83 -1.50
C LEU A 87 -8.64 -6.28 -0.07
N ILE A 88 -7.52 -5.88 0.50
CA ILE A 88 -7.46 -5.16 1.77
C ILE A 88 -7.11 -3.71 1.47
N LEU A 89 -7.96 -2.78 1.90
CA LEU A 89 -7.74 -1.35 1.69
C LEU A 89 -7.24 -0.72 2.99
N LEU A 90 -6.15 0.05 2.90
CA LEU A 90 -5.49 0.69 4.03
C LEU A 90 -5.15 2.14 3.68
N ASP A 91 -5.30 3.05 4.64
CA ASP A 91 -4.85 4.43 4.48
C ASP A 91 -3.36 4.55 4.83
N GLY A 92 -2.66 5.48 4.16
CA GLY A 92 -1.20 5.67 4.22
C GLY A 92 -0.67 6.19 5.56
N ASP A 93 -1.54 6.36 6.54
CA ASP A 93 -1.27 6.76 7.93
C ASP A 93 -1.74 5.73 8.96
N CYS A 94 -2.24 4.56 8.52
CA CYS A 94 -2.72 3.50 9.40
C CYS A 94 -1.66 2.40 9.60
N ILE A 95 -1.02 2.41 10.77
CA ILE A 95 -0.04 1.37 11.14
C ILE A 95 -0.79 0.12 11.62
N VAL A 96 -0.51 -1.02 10.99
CA VAL A 96 -1.22 -2.28 11.27
C VAL A 96 -0.50 -3.13 12.32
N ASN A 97 -1.28 -3.90 13.10
CA ASN A 97 -0.75 -4.97 13.94
C ASN A 97 -0.12 -6.10 13.09
N ARG A 98 0.88 -6.82 13.62
CA ARG A 98 1.56 -7.94 12.95
C ARG A 98 0.67 -9.08 12.45
N HIS A 99 -0.56 -9.21 12.96
CA HIS A 99 -1.51 -10.25 12.55
C HIS A 99 -2.57 -9.75 11.55
N PHE A 100 -2.55 -8.47 11.18
CA PHE A 100 -3.60 -7.83 10.39
C PHE A 100 -3.99 -8.60 9.12
N VAL A 101 -3.04 -9.00 8.28
CA VAL A 101 -3.34 -9.77 7.05
C VAL A 101 -3.77 -11.20 7.37
N ALA A 102 -3.16 -11.83 8.38
CA ALA A 102 -3.51 -13.19 8.78
C ALA A 102 -4.95 -13.26 9.31
N ASP A 103 -5.41 -12.25 10.03
CA ASP A 103 -6.75 -12.19 10.60
C ASP A 103 -7.82 -11.94 9.52
N HIS A 104 -7.53 -11.14 8.49
CA HIS A 104 -8.41 -11.01 7.33
C HIS A 104 -8.63 -12.34 6.60
N LEU A 105 -7.60 -13.19 6.53
CA LEU A 105 -7.62 -14.47 5.84
C LEU A 105 -8.26 -15.62 6.62
N ARG A 106 -8.64 -15.40 7.88
CA ARG A 106 -9.29 -16.40 8.74
C ARG A 106 -10.82 -16.35 8.69
N LEU A 107 -11.39 -15.34 8.04
CA LEU A 107 -12.83 -15.19 7.81
C LEU A 107 -13.29 -16.10 6.67
#